data_AF-A0A1E5QUT7-F1
#
_entry.id   AF-A0A1E5QUT7-F1
#
_cell.length_a   1.000
_cell.length_b   1.000
_cell.length_c   1.000
_cell.angle_alpha   90.00
_cell.angle_beta   90.00
_cell.angle_gamma   90.00
#
_symmetry.space_group_name_H-M   'P 1'
#
loop_
_entity.id
_entity.type
_entity.pdbx_description
1 polymer ?
#
loop_
_entity_poly.entity_id
_entity_poly.type
_entity_poly.pdbx_seq_one_letter_code
_entity_poly.pdbx_strand_id
1 'polypeptide(L)'
;MKKYNPKSLANLKPGFKSKWKDTNTKLIRIPAAFEKQVLDYAHELDDGVNTSSDSIVSSDLREQLMKLMVKINDMEKGYKSNSASQLVKDLKALSDQYNLL
;
A
#
# COMPACT_ATOMS: atom_id res chain seq x y z
N MET A 1 16.34 0.14 47.45
CA MET A 1 16.41 -1.18 46.77
C MET A 1 14.98 -1.62 46.43
N LYS A 2 14.63 -1.74 45.14
CA LYS A 2 13.27 -2.15 44.74
C LYS A 2 13.09 -3.64 45.04
N LYS A 3 12.06 -3.99 45.82
CA LYS A 3 11.69 -5.37 46.15
C LYS A 3 10.99 -5.98 44.93
N TYR A 4 11.66 -6.86 44.20
CA TYR A 4 11.05 -7.62 43.10
C TYR A 4 10.34 -8.86 43.66
N ASN A 5 9.15 -9.17 43.15
CA ASN A 5 8.43 -10.40 43.50
C ASN A 5 9.06 -11.59 42.75
N PRO A 6 9.74 -12.52 43.44
CA PRO A 6 10.45 -13.64 42.79
C PRO A 6 9.50 -14.61 42.08
N LYS A 7 8.19 -14.59 42.40
CA LYS A 7 7.18 -15.46 41.77
C LYS A 7 6.63 -14.92 40.45
N SER A 8 7.00 -13.71 40.05
CA SER A 8 6.49 -13.08 38.81
C SER A 8 6.83 -13.85 37.53
N LEU A 9 7.86 -14.70 37.56
CA LEU A 9 8.34 -15.44 36.38
C LEU A 9 7.85 -16.90 36.35
N ALA A 10 7.11 -17.37 37.37
CA ALA A 10 6.75 -18.79 37.52
C ALA A 10 5.84 -19.34 36.41
N ASN A 11 5.09 -18.46 35.73
CA ASN A 11 4.15 -18.83 34.66
C ASN A 11 4.69 -18.54 33.24
N LEU A 12 5.92 -18.02 33.11
CA LEU A 12 6.54 -17.85 31.80
C LEU A 12 6.98 -19.23 31.29
N LYS A 13 6.29 -19.73 30.26
CA LYS A 13 6.68 -20.98 29.61
C LYS A 13 8.11 -20.81 29.05
N PRO A 14 9.07 -21.68 29.41
CA PRO A 14 10.37 -21.67 28.77
C PRO A 14 10.19 -21.93 27.27
N GLY A 15 10.78 -21.06 26.44
CA GLY A 15 10.70 -21.20 24.99
C GLY A 15 9.53 -20.50 24.32
N PHE A 16 9.11 -19.31 24.79
CA PHE A 16 8.35 -18.38 23.95
C PHE A 16 9.18 -18.08 22.69
N LYS A 17 8.91 -18.81 21.61
CA LYS A 17 9.47 -18.52 20.29
C LYS A 17 8.72 -17.32 19.77
N SER A 18 9.42 -16.19 19.66
CA SER A 18 8.91 -15.03 18.96
C SER A 18 8.41 -15.49 17.59
N LYS A 19 7.17 -15.14 17.24
CA LYS A 19 6.62 -15.42 15.90
C LYS A 19 7.33 -14.59 14.81
N TRP A 20 8.07 -13.57 15.22
CA TRP A 20 8.77 -12.65 14.36
C TRP A 20 10.23 -13.08 14.27
N LYS A 21 10.72 -13.33 13.05
CA LYS A 21 12.16 -13.45 12.82
C LYS A 21 12.77 -12.09 13.14
N ASP A 22 13.63 -12.03 14.14
CA ASP A 22 14.28 -10.78 14.57
C ASP A 22 15.10 -10.23 13.39
N THR A 23 14.51 -9.29 12.66
CA THR A 23 15.21 -8.51 11.66
C THR A 23 15.87 -7.36 12.39
N ASN A 24 17.13 -7.03 12.07
CA ASN A 24 17.82 -5.91 12.71
C ASN A 24 17.00 -4.63 12.54
N THR A 25 16.55 -4.08 13.65
CA THR A 25 15.80 -2.82 13.71
C THR A 25 16.63 -1.75 14.40
N LYS A 26 16.45 -0.49 14.00
CA LYS A 26 17.03 0.68 14.69
C LYS A 26 15.98 1.44 15.47
N LEU A 27 16.43 2.45 16.25
CA LEU A 27 15.77 3.46 17.14
C LEU A 27 14.23 3.42 17.36
N ILE A 28 13.43 3.01 16.37
CA ILE A 28 11.98 2.84 16.42
C ILE A 28 11.54 1.53 15.72
N ARG A 29 12.11 0.36 16.02
CA ARG A 29 11.70 -0.96 15.46
C ARG A 29 11.47 -1.00 13.94
N ILE A 30 12.08 -0.11 13.18
CA ILE A 30 12.01 -0.09 11.72
C ILE A 30 13.11 -1.02 11.22
N PRO A 31 12.80 -1.99 10.34
CA PRO A 31 13.83 -2.82 9.71
C PRO A 31 14.86 -1.92 9.02
N ALA A 32 16.15 -2.20 9.22
CA ALA A 32 17.22 -1.35 8.69
C ALA A 32 17.12 -1.11 7.17
N ALA A 33 16.56 -2.05 6.41
CA ALA A 33 16.32 -1.92 4.98
C ALA A 33 15.36 -0.76 4.61
N PHE A 34 14.44 -0.40 5.51
CA PHE A 34 13.41 0.61 5.28
C PHE A 34 13.64 1.92 6.04
N GLU A 35 14.70 1.98 6.87
CA GLU A 35 15.01 3.15 7.70
C GLU A 35 15.00 4.45 6.90
N LYS A 36 15.74 4.48 5.79
CA LYS A 36 15.84 5.68 4.96
C LYS A 36 14.49 6.10 4.38
N GLN A 37 13.73 5.16 3.83
CA GLN A 37 12.43 5.45 3.22
C GLN A 37 11.42 5.98 4.24
N VAL A 38 11.40 5.41 5.44
CA VAL A 38 10.50 5.85 6.51
C VAL A 38 10.89 7.23 7.03
N LEU A 39 12.19 7.50 7.18
CA LEU A 39 12.68 8.82 7.61
C LEU A 39 12.44 9.89 6.55
N ASP A 40 12.73 9.60 5.29
CA ASP A 40 12.49 10.52 4.16
C ASP A 40 11.00 10.89 4.09
N TYR A 41 10.10 9.90 4.20
CA TYR A 41 8.65 10.15 4.22
C TYR A 41 8.19 10.94 5.45
N ALA A 42 8.75 10.66 6.63
CA ALA A 42 8.44 11.45 7.84
C ALA A 42 8.87 12.91 7.68
N HIS A 43 10.03 13.16 7.07
CA HIS A 43 10.51 14.50 6.75
C HIS A 43 9.59 15.21 5.75
N GLU A 44 9.13 14.53 4.69
CA GLU A 44 8.16 15.09 3.75
C GLU A 44 6.86 15.53 4.44
N LEU A 45 6.36 14.73 5.40
CA LEU A 45 5.19 15.08 6.20
C LEU A 45 5.44 16.31 7.10
N ASP A 46 6.58 16.35 7.79
CA ASP A 46 6.96 17.44 8.70
C ASP A 46 7.17 18.76 7.95
N ASP A 47 7.75 18.70 6.75
CA ASP A 47 7.99 19.85 5.88
C ASP A 47 6.71 20.34 5.18
N GLY A 48 5.57 19.68 5.42
CA GLY A 48 4.29 20.01 4.78
C GLY A 48 4.31 19.81 3.26
N VAL A 49 5.23 18.98 2.77
CA VAL A 49 5.21 18.51 1.40
C VAL A 49 3.96 17.64 1.30
N ASN A 50 2.89 18.21 0.74
CA ASN A 50 1.81 17.41 0.21
C ASN A 50 2.44 16.53 -0.87
N THR A 51 2.87 15.32 -0.51
CA THR A 51 2.90 14.22 -1.44
C THR A 51 1.44 14.05 -1.83
N SER A 52 1.04 14.77 -2.88
CA SER A 52 -0.20 14.49 -3.58
C SER A 52 -0.18 12.98 -3.76
N SER A 53 -1.15 12.29 -3.20
CA SER A 53 -1.40 10.86 -3.35
C SER A 53 -1.50 10.41 -4.82
N ASP A 54 -1.29 11.31 -5.77
CA ASP A 54 -1.29 11.15 -7.21
C ASP A 54 0.05 10.62 -7.78
N SER A 55 1.13 10.46 -7.02
CA SER A 55 2.43 10.07 -7.59
C SER A 55 2.60 8.57 -7.94
N ILE A 56 1.55 7.73 -7.86
CA ILE A 56 1.62 6.34 -8.37
C ILE A 56 0.56 6.07 -9.44
N VAL A 57 -0.31 7.05 -9.74
CA VAL A 57 -1.15 6.99 -10.95
C VAL A 57 -0.48 7.92 -11.96
N SER A 58 0.35 7.34 -12.83
CA SER A 58 0.85 8.02 -14.03
C SER A 58 -0.27 8.90 -14.62
N SER A 59 0.01 10.16 -14.95
CA SER A 59 -0.97 11.07 -15.57
C SER A 59 -1.69 10.43 -16.75
N ASP A 60 -1.01 9.51 -17.44
CA ASP A 60 -1.53 8.68 -18.52
C ASP A 60 -2.63 7.69 -18.07
N LEU A 61 -2.49 7.03 -16.92
CA LEU A 61 -3.53 6.12 -16.39
C LEU A 61 -4.82 6.87 -16.07
N ARG A 62 -4.69 8.06 -15.48
CA ARG A 62 -5.84 8.94 -15.19
C ARG A 62 -6.55 9.38 -16.46
N GLU A 63 -5.79 9.77 -17.49
CA GLU A 63 -6.35 10.18 -18.77
C GLU A 63 -7.09 9.01 -19.46
N GLN A 64 -6.51 7.81 -19.43
CA GLN A 64 -7.12 6.62 -20.00
C GLN A 64 -8.41 6.21 -19.27
N LEU A 65 -8.45 6.31 -17.94
CA LEU A 65 -9.68 6.09 -17.17
C LEU A 65 -10.76 7.14 -17.48
N MET A 66 -10.38 8.42 -17.62
CA MET A 66 -11.34 9.46 -18.04
C MET A 66 -11.93 9.18 -19.42
N LYS A 67 -11.11 8.72 -20.37
CA LYS A 67 -11.60 8.30 -21.70
C LYS A 67 -12.63 7.18 -21.59
N LEU A 68 -12.40 6.17 -20.74
CA LEU A 68 -13.38 5.10 -20.52
C LEU A 68 -14.67 5.61 -19.88
N MET A 69 -14.59 6.55 -18.93
CA MET A 69 -15.78 7.16 -18.32
C MET A 69 -16.65 7.91 -19.32
N VAL A 70 -16.04 8.63 -20.28
CA VAL A 70 -16.78 9.28 -21.37
C VAL A 70 -17.55 8.25 -22.19
N LYS A 71 -16.89 7.16 -22.61
CA LYS A 71 -17.53 6.08 -23.40
C LYS A 71 -18.69 5.40 -22.67
N ILE A 72 -18.57 5.25 -21.34
CA ILE A 72 -19.65 4.72 -20.49
C ILE A 72 -20.84 5.68 -20.48
N ASN A 73 -20.59 6.98 -20.27
CA ASN A 73 -21.64 8.01 -20.23
C ASN A 73 -22.36 8.13 -21.58
N ASP A 74 -21.61 8.03 -22.68
CA ASP A 74 -22.16 8.09 -24.04
C ASP A 74 -22.84 6.78 -24.47
N MET A 75 -22.81 5.74 -23.60
CA MET A 75 -23.36 4.42 -23.89
C MET A 75 -22.86 3.84 -25.21
N GLU A 76 -21.56 3.99 -25.48
CA GLU A 76 -20.95 3.49 -26.71
C GLU A 76 -21.16 1.97 -26.86
N LYS A 77 -21.09 1.48 -28.10
CA LYS A 77 -21.26 0.05 -28.39
C LYS A 77 -20.22 -0.77 -27.61
N GLY A 78 -20.69 -1.67 -26.74
CA GLY A 78 -19.80 -2.48 -25.89
C GLY A 78 -19.50 -1.89 -24.50
N TYR A 79 -20.10 -0.73 -24.15
CA TYR A 79 -20.04 -0.09 -22.83
C TYR A 79 -21.42 0.05 -22.17
N LYS A 80 -22.47 -0.53 -22.76
CA LYS A 80 -23.84 -0.49 -22.23
C LYS A 80 -24.02 -1.51 -21.09
N SER A 81 -24.96 -1.26 -20.19
CA SER A 81 -25.26 -2.17 -19.06
C SER A 81 -25.63 -3.59 -19.50
N ASN A 82 -26.21 -3.76 -20.69
CA ASN A 82 -26.58 -5.05 -21.26
C ASN A 82 -25.53 -5.63 -22.23
N SER A 83 -24.43 -4.91 -22.50
CA SER A 83 -23.36 -5.31 -23.40
C SER A 83 -22.08 -4.54 -23.07
N ALA A 84 -21.38 -4.98 -22.03
CA ALA A 84 -20.16 -4.36 -21.51
C ALA A 84 -18.87 -5.09 -21.97
N SER A 85 -18.95 -5.87 -23.05
CA SER A 85 -17.83 -6.71 -23.50
C SER A 85 -16.61 -5.91 -23.94
N GLN A 86 -16.79 -4.68 -24.44
CA GLN A 86 -15.69 -3.78 -24.79
C GLN A 86 -15.10 -3.10 -23.56
N LEU A 87 -15.94 -2.67 -22.61
CA LEU A 87 -15.47 -2.15 -21.32
C LEU A 87 -14.57 -3.16 -20.59
N VAL A 88 -14.97 -4.42 -20.53
CA VAL A 88 -14.18 -5.47 -19.86
C VAL A 88 -12.83 -5.69 -20.55
N LYS A 89 -12.80 -5.66 -21.90
CA LYS A 89 -11.54 -5.78 -22.66
C LYS A 89 -10.60 -4.62 -22.40
N ASP A 90 -11.12 -3.40 -22.41
CA ASP A 90 -10.34 -2.20 -22.20
C ASP A 90 -9.80 -2.11 -20.76
N LEU A 91 -10.62 -2.46 -19.76
CA LEU A 91 -10.18 -2.54 -18.37
C LEU A 91 -9.09 -3.60 -18.17
N LYS A 92 -9.20 -4.74 -18.85
CA LYS A 92 -8.16 -5.78 -18.80
C LYS A 92 -6.86 -5.32 -19.43
N ALA A 93 -6.92 -4.69 -20.61
CA ALA A 93 -5.75 -4.13 -21.26
C ALA A 93 -5.06 -3.05 -20.40
N LEU A 94 -5.85 -2.21 -19.72
CA LEU A 94 -5.33 -1.21 -18.79
C LEU A 94 -4.66 -1.86 -17.58
N SER A 95 -5.25 -2.92 -17.03
CA SER A 95 -4.66 -3.69 -15.93
C SER A 95 -3.32 -4.31 -16.32
N ASP A 96 -3.25 -4.92 -17.51
CA ASP A 96 -2.04 -5.57 -18.04
C ASP A 96 -0.93 -4.54 -18.33
N GLN A 97 -1.29 -3.37 -18.88
CA GLN A 97 -0.33 -2.29 -19.18
C GLN A 97 0.37 -1.74 -17.93
N TYR A 98 -0.35 -1.66 -16.81
CA TYR A 98 0.14 -1.07 -15.57
C TYR A 98 0.53 -2.11 -14.51
N ASN A 99 0.51 -3.42 -14.85
CA ASN A 99 0.78 -4.53 -13.93
C ASN A 99 0.00 -4.40 -12.60
N LEU A 100 -1.29 -4.04 -12.69
CA LEU A 100 -2.12 -3.79 -11.50
C LEU A 100 -2.61 -5.09 -10.83
N LEU A 101 -2.54 -6.22 -11.55
CA LEU A 101 -2.88 -7.59 -11.16
C LEU A 101 -1.98 -8.57 -11.91
#